data_AF-A0A175VU10-F1
#
_entry.id   AF-A0A175VU10-F1
#
_cell.length_a   1.000
_cell.length_b   1.000
_cell.length_c   1.000
_cell.angle_alpha   90.00
_cell.angle_beta   90.00
_cell.angle_gamma   90.00
#
_symmetry.space_group_name_H-M   'P 1'
#
loop_
_entity.id
_entity.type
_entity.pdbx_description
1 polymer ?
#
loop_
_entity_poly.entity_id
_entity_poly.type
_entity_poly.pdbx_seq_one_letter_code
_entity_poly.pdbx_strand_id
1 'polypeptide(L)'
;MEFVLALEEPCLGHIHGDPNHPEQPNGHALTVSSQLLFLPSPSPPDAKALSEARAKAPASILNRLLALSASLGLENEVTPVQAWNRIRCRPQFGQLGVDRLQSLTRKLGEAVKCHG
;
A
#
# COMPACT_ATOMS: atom_id res chain seq x y z
N MET A 1 -4.09 -6.99 4.23
CA MET A 1 -3.04 -6.09 3.67
C MET A 1 -2.42 -6.70 2.42
N GLU A 2 -2.18 -8.01 2.40
CA GLU A 2 -1.56 -8.75 1.28
C GLU A 2 -2.05 -8.38 -0.12
N PHE A 3 -3.36 -8.22 -0.30
CA PHE A 3 -3.93 -7.77 -1.59
C PHE A 3 -3.27 -6.48 -2.11
N VAL A 4 -3.10 -5.47 -1.25
CA VAL A 4 -2.52 -4.17 -1.64
C VAL A 4 -1.04 -4.32 -1.93
N LEU A 5 -0.29 -5.00 -1.05
CA LEU A 5 1.14 -5.23 -1.24
C LEU A 5 1.45 -6.00 -2.52
N ALA A 6 0.62 -7.00 -2.87
CA ALA A 6 0.79 -7.77 -4.09
C ALA A 6 0.57 -6.92 -5.35
N LEU A 7 -0.37 -5.97 -5.33
CA LEU A 7 -0.54 -5.03 -6.44
C LEU A 7 0.52 -3.93 -6.48
N GLU A 8 1.21 -3.67 -5.37
CA GLU A 8 2.35 -2.74 -5.29
C GLU A 8 3.69 -3.40 -5.61
N GLU A 9 3.75 -4.71 -5.89
CA GLU A 9 5.01 -5.40 -6.19
C GLU A 9 5.80 -4.77 -7.36
N PRO A 10 5.18 -4.34 -8.47
CA PRO A 10 5.88 -3.64 -9.56
C PRO A 10 6.49 -2.29 -9.15
N CYS A 11 6.03 -1.72 -8.04
CA CYS A 11 6.46 -0.42 -7.53
C CYS A 11 7.75 -0.53 -6.69
N LEU A 12 8.11 -1.71 -6.19
CA LEU A 12 9.23 -1.89 -5.26
C LEU A 12 10.58 -1.39 -5.82
N GLY A 13 10.78 -1.54 -7.14
CA GLY A 13 11.97 -1.05 -7.82
C GLY A 13 12.08 0.48 -7.93
N HIS A 14 10.99 1.21 -7.69
CA HIS A 14 10.91 2.67 -7.80
C HIS A 14 10.79 3.38 -6.45
N ILE A 15 10.53 2.66 -5.34
CA ILE A 15 10.31 3.25 -4.01
C ILE A 15 11.49 4.11 -3.53
N HIS A 16 12.72 3.81 -3.96
CA HIS A 16 13.89 4.58 -3.56
C HIS A 16 14.15 5.82 -4.43
N GLY A 17 13.33 6.07 -5.46
CA GLY A 17 13.52 7.15 -6.43
C GLY A 17 14.69 6.88 -7.39
N ASP A 18 14.95 7.84 -8.26
CA ASP A 18 16.14 7.81 -9.14
C ASP A 18 17.37 8.28 -8.34
N PRO A 19 18.39 7.43 -8.14
CA PRO A 19 19.61 7.83 -7.42
C PRO A 19 20.39 8.96 -8.11
N ASN A 20 20.17 9.19 -9.41
CA ASN A 20 20.81 10.29 -10.15
C ASN A 20 20.06 11.62 -9.98
N HIS A 21 18.81 11.59 -9.53
CA HIS A 21 17.94 12.75 -9.33
C HIS A 21 17.24 12.65 -7.97
N PRO A 22 17.99 12.64 -6.85
CA PRO A 22 17.43 12.40 -5.50
C PRO A 22 16.43 13.47 -5.04
N GLU A 23 16.41 14.63 -5.69
CA GLU A 23 15.46 15.71 -5.44
C GLU A 23 14.07 15.47 -6.06
N GLN A 24 13.96 14.54 -7.02
CA GLN A 24 12.69 14.28 -7.69
C GLN A 24 11.78 13.41 -6.81
N PRO A 25 10.47 13.74 -6.73
CA PRO A 25 9.54 12.90 -6.00
C PRO A 25 9.41 11.55 -6.70
N ASN A 26 9.58 10.48 -5.93
CA ASN A 26 9.46 9.10 -6.41
C ASN A 26 8.02 8.62 -6.59
N GLY A 27 7.00 9.48 -6.57
CA GLY A 27 5.57 9.11 -6.74
C GLY A 27 4.94 8.13 -5.72
N HIS A 28 5.71 7.55 -4.79
CA HIS A 28 5.31 6.36 -4.04
C HIS A 28 4.98 6.65 -2.57
N ALA A 29 5.01 7.91 -2.14
CA ALA A 29 4.78 8.32 -0.76
C ALA A 29 3.45 7.78 -0.17
N LEU A 30 2.41 7.61 -1.00
CA LEU A 30 1.09 7.12 -0.57
C LEU A 30 0.84 5.63 -0.85
N THR A 31 1.91 4.83 -1.01
CA THR A 31 1.84 3.37 -1.10
C THR A 31 2.03 2.71 0.27
N VAL A 32 1.45 1.54 0.49
CA VAL A 32 1.65 0.77 1.72
C VAL A 32 3.12 0.38 1.86
N SER A 33 3.73 -0.07 0.77
CA SER A 33 5.11 -0.54 0.71
C SER A 33 6.11 0.55 1.11
N SER A 34 5.97 1.77 0.56
CA SER A 34 6.80 2.92 0.97
C SER A 34 6.63 3.25 2.45
N GLN A 35 5.39 3.38 2.92
CA GLN A 35 5.09 3.70 4.32
C GLN A 35 5.65 2.68 5.32
N LEU A 36 5.70 1.40 4.95
CA LEU A 36 6.29 0.34 5.78
C LEU A 36 7.82 0.37 5.78
N LEU A 37 8.44 0.61 4.62
CA LEU A 37 9.90 0.64 4.48
C LEU A 37 10.52 1.82 5.24
N PHE A 38 9.83 2.95 5.30
CA PHE A 38 10.28 4.14 6.03
C PHE A 38 9.90 4.15 7.52
N LEU A 39 9.46 3.02 8.08
CA LEU A 39 9.23 2.92 9.52
C LEU A 39 10.55 3.02 10.30
N PRO A 40 10.61 3.86 11.36
CA PRO A 40 11.79 3.97 12.20
C PRO A 40 12.28 2.60 12.69
N SER A 41 13.59 2.40 12.64
CA SER A 41 14.22 1.21 13.23
C SER A 41 14.22 1.37 14.76
N PRO A 42 13.80 0.35 15.53
CA PRO A 42 13.88 0.41 16.99
C PRO A 42 15.36 0.46 17.42
N SER A 43 15.82 1.63 17.86
CA SER A 43 17.12 1.81 18.50
C SER A 43 16.95 2.11 20.00
N PRO A 44 17.90 1.70 20.86
CA PRO A 44 17.89 2.10 22.26
C PRO A 44 17.94 3.64 22.41
N PRO A 45 17.31 4.22 23.46
CA PRO A 45 16.58 3.56 24.56
C PRO A 45 15.11 3.20 24.21
N ASP A 46 14.57 3.73 23.12
CA ASP A 46 13.14 3.63 22.78
C ASP A 46 12.73 2.33 22.07
N ALA A 47 13.64 1.34 22.03
CA ALA A 47 13.47 0.11 21.26
C ALA A 47 12.15 -0.62 21.56
N LYS A 48 11.71 -0.67 22.83
CA LYS A 48 10.43 -1.31 23.21
C LYS A 48 9.23 -0.56 22.65
N ALA A 49 9.15 0.75 22.87
CA ALA A 49 8.04 1.58 22.40
C ALA A 49 7.97 1.59 20.87
N LEU A 50 9.12 1.70 20.19
CA LEU A 50 9.21 1.63 18.73
C LEU A 50 8.84 0.25 18.18
N SER A 51 9.19 -0.83 18.86
CA SER A 51 8.79 -2.19 18.47
C SER A 51 7.27 -2.39 18.54
N GLU A 52 6.63 -1.94 19.63
CA GLU A 52 5.17 -1.98 19.77
C GLU A 52 4.46 -1.11 18.72
N ALA A 53 5.01 0.07 18.44
CA ALA A 53 4.51 0.94 17.37
C ALA A 53 4.64 0.28 16.00
N ARG A 54 5.80 -0.35 15.71
CA ARG A 54 6.07 -1.08 14.47
C ARG A 54 5.15 -2.28 14.28
N ALA A 55 4.81 -3.00 15.35
CA ALA A 55 3.86 -4.11 15.31
C ALA A 55 2.44 -3.66 14.91
N LYS A 56 2.03 -2.46 15.34
CA LYS A 56 0.71 -1.87 15.03
C LYS A 56 0.71 -1.08 13.71
N ALA A 57 1.89 -0.69 13.22
CA ALA A 57 2.06 0.18 12.07
C ALA A 57 1.36 -0.31 10.79
N PRO A 58 1.39 -1.61 10.41
CA PRO A 58 0.72 -2.06 9.20
C PRO A 58 -0.79 -1.74 9.21
N ALA A 59 -1.50 -2.09 10.29
CA ALA A 59 -2.93 -1.82 10.40
C ALA A 59 -3.23 -0.31 10.39
N SER A 60 -2.42 0.50 11.10
CA SER A 60 -2.62 1.95 11.16
C SER A 60 -2.31 2.65 9.84
N ILE A 61 -1.25 2.25 9.13
CA ILE A 61 -0.89 2.73 7.80
C ILE A 61 -2.04 2.45 6.83
N LEU A 62 -2.51 1.20 6.76
CA LEU A 62 -3.57 0.82 5.84
C LEU A 62 -4.87 1.58 6.13
N ASN A 63 -5.25 1.74 7.39
CA ASN A 63 -6.45 2.49 7.76
C ASN A 63 -6.35 3.97 7.36
N ARG A 64 -5.19 4.61 7.56
CA ARG A 64 -4.95 6.00 7.13
C ARG A 64 -5.02 6.14 5.60
N LEU A 65 -4.36 5.25 4.87
CA LEU A 65 -4.40 5.26 3.41
C LEU A 65 -5.82 5.00 2.87
N LEU A 66 -6.58 4.10 3.51
CA LEU A 66 -7.98 3.86 3.13
C LEU A 66 -8.86 5.08 3.36
N ALA A 67 -8.67 5.81 4.46
CA ALA A 67 -9.38 7.06 4.71
C ALA A 67 -9.06 8.14 3.65
N LEU A 68 -7.79 8.21 3.20
CA LEU A 68 -7.36 9.11 2.13
C LEU A 68 -7.82 8.65 0.73
N SER A 69 -8.02 7.34 0.53
CA SER A 69 -8.32 6.79 -0.79
C SER A 69 -9.58 7.36 -1.43
N ALA A 70 -10.55 7.78 -0.63
CA ALA A 70 -11.79 8.38 -1.09
C ALA A 70 -11.61 9.81 -1.65
N SER A 71 -10.55 10.52 -1.23
CA SER A 71 -10.26 11.89 -1.71
C SER A 71 -9.26 11.94 -2.86
N LEU A 72 -8.68 10.80 -3.27
CA LEU A 72 -7.79 10.72 -4.44
C LEU A 72 -8.64 10.83 -5.72
N GLY A 73 -8.73 12.04 -6.27
CA GLY A 73 -9.47 12.35 -7.50
C GLY A 73 -8.73 11.96 -8.78
N LEU A 74 -8.33 10.70 -8.92
CA LEU A 74 -7.72 10.19 -10.15
C LEU A 74 -8.82 9.95 -11.20
N GLU A 75 -8.66 10.57 -12.37
CA GLU A 75 -9.54 10.31 -13.51
C GLU A 75 -9.12 9.01 -14.21
N ASN A 76 -10.05 8.06 -14.36
CA ASN A 76 -9.86 6.77 -15.05
C ASN A 76 -8.87 5.78 -14.42
N GLU A 77 -8.17 6.14 -13.36
CA GLU A 77 -7.23 5.28 -12.65
C GLU A 77 -7.71 4.93 -11.24
N VAL A 78 -7.17 3.85 -10.69
CA VAL A 78 -7.50 3.36 -9.35
C VAL A 78 -6.22 2.87 -8.69
N THR A 79 -5.85 3.45 -7.55
CA THR A 79 -4.69 2.95 -6.80
C THR A 79 -5.00 1.60 -6.15
N PRO A 80 -3.99 0.78 -5.83
CA PRO A 80 -4.16 -0.47 -5.07
C PRO A 80 -4.99 -0.30 -3.78
N VAL A 81 -4.77 0.79 -3.05
CA VAL A 81 -5.54 1.12 -1.83
C VAL A 81 -6.99 1.47 -2.17
N GLN A 82 -7.25 2.26 -3.22
CA GLN A 82 -8.62 2.54 -3.67
C GLN A 82 -9.35 1.27 -4.12
N ALA A 83 -8.66 0.38 -4.85
CA ALA A 83 -9.22 -0.90 -5.27
C ALA A 83 -9.61 -1.74 -4.04
N TRP A 84 -8.73 -1.84 -3.04
CA TRP A 84 -9.04 -2.50 -1.78
C TRP A 84 -10.22 -1.86 -1.04
N ASN A 85 -10.29 -0.52 -1.00
CA ASN A 85 -11.42 0.20 -0.39
C ASN A 85 -12.75 -0.13 -1.08
N ARG A 86 -12.76 -0.16 -2.42
CA ARG A 86 -13.95 -0.53 -3.20
C ARG A 86 -14.38 -1.96 -2.93
N ILE A 87 -13.44 -2.91 -2.81
CA ILE A 87 -13.72 -4.32 -2.52
C ILE A 87 -14.35 -4.47 -1.13
N ARG A 88 -13.75 -3.89 -0.09
CA ARG A 88 -14.24 -4.02 1.30
C ARG A 88 -15.60 -3.36 1.54
N CYS A 89 -15.96 -2.37 0.75
CA CYS A 89 -17.24 -1.66 0.85
C CYS A 89 -18.39 -2.37 0.11
N ARG A 90 -18.15 -3.50 -0.58
CA ARG A 90 -19.23 -4.27 -1.21
C ARG A 90 -20.06 -5.00 -0.15
N PRO A 91 -21.40 -5.07 -0.29
CA PRO A 91 -22.26 -5.81 0.65
C PRO A 91 -21.89 -7.29 0.80
N GLN A 92 -21.37 -7.91 -0.26
CA GLN A 92 -20.99 -9.32 -0.29
C GLN A 92 -19.52 -9.55 0.10
N PHE A 93 -18.81 -8.55 0.63
CA PHE A 93 -17.39 -8.69 0.97
C PHE A 93 -17.12 -9.86 1.93
N GLY A 94 -18.02 -10.10 2.91
CA GLY A 94 -17.90 -11.24 3.82
C GLY A 94 -18.02 -12.62 3.15
N GLN A 95 -18.53 -12.69 1.91
CA GLN A 95 -18.62 -13.91 1.11
C GLN A 95 -17.44 -14.05 0.12
N LEU A 96 -16.54 -13.06 0.07
CA LEU A 96 -15.36 -13.10 -0.78
C LEU A 96 -14.31 -14.03 -0.15
N GLY A 97 -14.31 -15.28 -0.61
CA GLY A 97 -13.29 -16.26 -0.21
C GLY A 97 -11.89 -15.86 -0.67
N VAL A 98 -10.88 -16.38 0.02
CA VAL A 98 -9.45 -16.10 -0.24
C VAL A 98 -9.07 -16.45 -1.68
N ASP A 99 -9.53 -17.58 -2.23
CA ASP A 99 -9.22 -17.99 -3.61
C ASP A 99 -9.72 -16.99 -4.65
N ARG A 100 -10.92 -16.43 -4.43
CA ARG A 100 -11.49 -15.40 -5.31
C ARG A 100 -10.68 -14.11 -5.20
N LEU A 101 -10.27 -13.74 -3.99
CA LEU A 101 -9.42 -12.58 -3.76
C LEU A 101 -8.06 -12.74 -4.43
N GLN A 102 -7.41 -13.90 -4.30
CA GLN A 102 -6.13 -14.20 -4.98
C GLN A 102 -6.26 -14.20 -6.51
N SER A 103 -7.34 -14.77 -7.04
CA SER A 103 -7.65 -14.73 -8.48
C SER A 103 -7.82 -13.29 -8.97
N LEU A 104 -8.50 -12.45 -8.18
CA LEU A 104 -8.66 -11.03 -8.46
C LEU A 104 -7.31 -10.29 -8.39
N THR A 105 -6.48 -10.55 -7.36
CA THR A 105 -5.14 -9.96 -7.24
C THR A 105 -4.30 -10.25 -8.46
N ARG A 106 -4.25 -11.51 -8.93
CA ARG A 106 -3.47 -11.88 -10.13
C ARG A 106 -3.95 -11.15 -11.37
N LYS A 107 -5.26 -11.17 -11.64
CA LYS A 107 -5.86 -10.47 -12.80
C LYS A 107 -5.63 -8.97 -12.77
N LEU A 108 -5.71 -8.36 -11.59
CA LEU A 108 -5.42 -6.93 -11.45
C LEU A 108 -3.93 -6.64 -11.59
N GLY A 109 -3.06 -7.52 -11.08
CA GLY A 109 -1.60 -7.42 -11.22
C GLY A 109 -1.14 -7.31 -12.67
N GLU A 110 -1.77 -8.06 -13.58
CA GLU A 110 -1.53 -7.97 -15.03
C GLU A 110 -1.86 -6.58 -15.63
N ALA A 111 -2.72 -5.82 -14.97
CA ALA A 111 -3.15 -4.48 -15.40
C ALA A 111 -2.48 -3.34 -14.62
N VAL A 112 -1.71 -3.64 -13.56
CA VAL A 112 -1.03 -2.60 -12.77
C VAL A 112 0.03 -1.93 -13.63
N LYS A 113 0.04 -0.59 -13.55
CA LYS A 113 1.13 0.23 -14.07
C LYS A 113 1.70 1.04 -12.91
N CYS A 114 3.02 1.04 -12.81
CA CYS A 114 3.73 1.94 -11.91
C CYS A 114 4.14 3.19 -12.70
N HIS A 115 3.92 4.36 -12.11
CA HIS A 115 4.19 5.66 -12.75
C HIS A 115 5.47 6.34 -12.21
N GLY A 116 6.31 5.61 -11.49
CA GLY A 116 7.54 6.11 -10.87
C GLY A 116 7.29 6.96 -9.65
#